data_AF-A0A4Q5PIK4-F1
#
_entry.id   AF-A0A4Q5PIK4-F1
#
_cell.length_a   1.000
_cell.length_b   1.000
_cell.length_c   1.000
_cell.angle_alpha   90.00
_cell.angle_beta   90.00
_cell.angle_gamma   90.00
#
_symmetry.space_group_name_H-M   'P 1'
#
loop_
_entity.id
_entity.type
_entity.pdbx_description
1 polymer ?
#
loop_
_entity_poly.entity_id
_entity_poly.type
_entity_poly.pdbx_seq_one_letter_code
_entity_poly.pdbx_strand_id
1 'polypeptide(L)'
;MTDKRPLLRAMFDAAVAAAHPDVILGPHLPAPPKGRIICLAAGKGAAAMVAAAETHYLDQLKLDPVRLTGIATTRHGHGVPTRNIRVVEAGHPVPDEAGLKGAEDTLALAATATADDLLLVLITGGGSANWIAPVAGITFQQKQQLTRALLRSGADIGEINTVRKHLSRIKGGRLARAGHKA
;
A
#
# COMPACT_ATOMS: atom_id res chain seq x y z
N MET A 1 -15.75 -16.10 41.64
CA MET A 1 -15.49 -15.03 40.65
C MET A 1 -15.69 -15.62 39.27
N THR A 2 -16.64 -15.12 38.50
CA THR A 2 -16.97 -15.61 37.15
C THR A 2 -15.79 -15.35 36.21
N ASP A 3 -15.39 -16.36 35.43
CA ASP A 3 -14.33 -16.20 34.42
C ASP A 3 -14.75 -15.16 33.38
N LYS A 4 -14.02 -14.03 33.33
CA LYS A 4 -14.27 -12.92 32.40
C LYS A 4 -13.59 -13.11 31.05
N ARG A 5 -12.74 -14.13 30.88
CA ARG A 5 -11.98 -14.38 29.66
C ARG A 5 -12.86 -14.49 28.41
N PRO A 6 -14.00 -15.21 28.42
CA PRO A 6 -14.85 -15.31 27.23
C PRO A 6 -15.38 -13.94 26.76
N LEU A 7 -15.81 -13.10 27.71
CA LEU A 7 -16.29 -11.75 27.42
C LEU A 7 -15.17 -10.88 26.83
N LEU A 8 -13.99 -10.87 27.46
CA LEU A 8 -12.84 -10.08 26.98
C LEU A 8 -12.38 -10.53 25.59
N ARG A 9 -12.40 -11.84 25.32
CA ARG A 9 -12.09 -12.39 24.01
C ARG A 9 -13.10 -11.94 22.95
N ALA A 10 -14.40 -12.01 23.26
CA ALA A 10 -15.44 -11.55 22.34
C ALA A 10 -15.32 -10.05 22.02
N MET A 11 -15.00 -9.22 23.03
CA MET A 11 -14.74 -7.79 22.82
C MET A 11 -13.54 -7.54 21.91
N PHE A 12 -12.44 -8.28 22.10
CA PHE A 12 -11.26 -8.19 21.24
C PHE A 12 -11.57 -8.62 19.80
N ASP A 13 -12.25 -9.75 19.62
CA ASP A 13 -12.60 -10.26 18.29
C ASP A 13 -13.52 -9.28 17.54
N ALA A 14 -14.51 -8.72 18.23
CA ALA A 14 -15.38 -7.69 17.66
C ALA A 14 -14.59 -6.45 17.22
N ALA A 15 -13.62 -5.99 18.04
CA ALA A 15 -12.79 -4.85 17.71
C ALA A 15 -11.86 -5.12 16.51
N VAL A 16 -11.29 -6.33 16.41
CA VAL A 16 -10.47 -6.74 15.25
C VAL A 16 -11.32 -6.84 13.98
N ALA A 17 -12.48 -7.49 14.07
CA ALA A 17 -13.40 -7.61 12.94
C ALA A 17 -13.88 -6.24 12.44
N ALA A 18 -14.18 -5.33 13.37
CA ALA A 18 -14.58 -3.96 13.05
C ALA A 18 -13.48 -3.12 12.39
N ALA A 19 -12.21 -3.54 12.43
CA ALA A 19 -11.10 -2.87 11.73
C ALA A 19 -10.66 -3.61 10.46
N HIS A 20 -11.31 -4.73 10.10
CA HIS A 20 -10.94 -5.52 8.95
C HIS A 20 -11.29 -4.78 7.64
N PRO A 21 -10.42 -4.79 6.61
CA PRO A 21 -10.69 -4.09 5.35
C PRO A 21 -12.02 -4.44 4.70
N ASP A 22 -12.45 -5.71 4.77
CA ASP A 22 -13.74 -6.17 4.22
C ASP A 22 -14.95 -5.48 4.85
N VAL A 23 -14.80 -4.96 6.08
CA VAL A 23 -15.87 -4.31 6.83
C VAL A 23 -15.80 -2.79 6.66
N ILE A 24 -14.61 -2.20 6.83
CA ILE A 24 -14.48 -0.74 6.91
C ILE A 24 -14.23 -0.06 5.56
N LEU A 25 -13.66 -0.74 4.57
CA LEU A 25 -13.10 -0.06 3.42
C LEU A 25 -14.19 0.44 2.47
N GLY A 26 -15.19 -0.38 2.17
CA GLY A 26 -16.24 -0.11 1.18
C GLY A 26 -16.89 1.27 1.29
N PRO A 27 -17.40 1.66 2.48
CA PRO A 27 -18.03 2.98 2.66
C PRO A 27 -17.11 4.19 2.43
N HIS A 28 -15.79 4.00 2.43
CA HIS A 28 -14.80 5.05 2.21
C HIS A 28 -14.21 5.04 0.79
N LEU A 29 -14.59 4.07 -0.04
CA LEU A 29 -14.17 4.04 -1.44
C LEU A 29 -14.97 5.07 -2.25
N PRO A 30 -14.31 5.87 -3.10
CA PRO A 30 -14.99 6.85 -3.95
C PRO A 30 -15.84 6.15 -5.03
N ALA A 31 -16.80 6.88 -5.59
CA ALA A 31 -17.54 6.40 -6.74
C ALA A 31 -16.62 6.17 -7.95
N PRO A 32 -16.92 5.19 -8.82
CA PRO A 32 -16.15 4.97 -10.05
C PRO A 32 -16.11 6.24 -10.92
N PRO A 33 -14.94 6.59 -11.50
CA PRO A 33 -14.81 7.76 -12.36
C PRO A 33 -15.40 7.47 -13.76
N LYS A 34 -15.11 8.31 -14.77
CA LYS A 34 -15.45 8.01 -16.18
C LYS A 34 -14.50 6.99 -16.79
N GLY A 35 -13.22 7.08 -16.47
CA GLY A 35 -12.13 6.23 -16.92
C GLY A 35 -11.90 5.03 -16.01
N ARG A 36 -10.64 4.68 -15.76
CA ARG A 36 -10.24 3.51 -14.96
C ARG A 36 -10.07 3.89 -13.49
N ILE A 37 -10.16 2.88 -12.63
CA ILE A 37 -9.62 2.93 -11.27
C ILE A 37 -8.24 2.27 -11.32
N ILE A 38 -7.21 3.05 -11.03
CA ILE A 38 -5.84 2.60 -10.88
C ILE A 38 -5.56 2.45 -9.39
N CYS A 39 -5.65 1.21 -8.89
CA CYS A 39 -5.50 0.89 -7.48
C CYS A 39 -4.03 0.56 -7.13
N LEU A 40 -3.41 1.40 -6.31
CA LEU A 40 -2.02 1.27 -5.89
C LEU A 40 -1.97 1.05 -4.38
N ALA A 41 -1.50 -0.11 -3.93
CA ALA A 41 -1.52 -0.45 -2.51
C ALA A 41 -0.15 -0.84 -1.96
N ALA A 42 0.12 -0.45 -0.70
CA ALA A 42 1.32 -0.88 0.01
C ALA A 42 1.14 -1.04 1.52
N GLY A 43 1.87 -2.02 2.07
CA GLY A 43 1.92 -2.33 3.49
C GLY A 43 1.38 -3.72 3.81
N LYS A 44 1.43 -4.10 5.10
CA LYS A 44 1.13 -5.45 5.58
C LYS A 44 -0.29 -5.92 5.23
N GLY A 45 -1.24 -5.00 5.11
CA GLY A 45 -2.63 -5.27 4.78
C GLY A 45 -3.00 -4.91 3.33
N ALA A 46 -2.02 -4.58 2.47
CA ALA A 46 -2.29 -4.10 1.12
C ALA A 46 -3.08 -5.10 0.27
N ALA A 47 -2.72 -6.39 0.32
CA ALA A 47 -3.42 -7.42 -0.45
C ALA A 47 -4.88 -7.57 0.00
N ALA A 48 -5.13 -7.57 1.33
CA ALA A 48 -6.49 -7.62 1.88
C ALA A 48 -7.32 -6.39 1.51
N MET A 49 -6.75 -5.18 1.62
CA MET A 49 -7.45 -3.95 1.19
C MET A 49 -7.80 -3.97 -0.30
N VAL A 50 -6.91 -4.50 -1.14
CA VAL A 50 -7.17 -4.61 -2.57
C VAL A 50 -8.26 -5.64 -2.87
N ALA A 51 -8.26 -6.79 -2.21
CA ALA A 51 -9.32 -7.80 -2.37
C ALA A 51 -10.69 -7.23 -1.95
N ALA A 52 -10.74 -6.47 -0.85
CA ALA A 52 -11.94 -5.75 -0.43
C ALA A 52 -12.37 -4.69 -1.46
N ALA A 53 -11.42 -3.95 -2.03
CA ALA A 53 -11.70 -2.98 -3.10
C ALA A 53 -12.23 -3.64 -4.38
N GLU A 54 -11.67 -4.78 -4.80
CA GLU A 54 -12.22 -5.56 -5.92
C GLU A 54 -13.64 -6.03 -5.65
N THR A 55 -13.91 -6.53 -4.44
CA THR A 55 -15.27 -6.93 -4.04
C THR A 55 -16.25 -5.77 -4.13
N HIS A 56 -15.85 -4.60 -3.62
CA HIS A 56 -16.67 -3.40 -3.69
C HIS A 56 -16.94 -2.97 -5.15
N TYR A 57 -15.89 -2.77 -5.95
CA TYR A 57 -16.06 -2.24 -7.30
C TYR A 57 -16.66 -3.26 -8.28
N LEU A 58 -16.19 -4.50 -8.27
CA LEU A 58 -16.63 -5.52 -9.24
C LEU A 58 -17.96 -6.16 -8.83
N ASP A 59 -18.16 -6.47 -7.54
CA ASP A 59 -19.33 -7.24 -7.13
C ASP A 59 -20.48 -6.37 -6.66
N GLN A 60 -20.21 -5.29 -5.92
CA GLN A 60 -21.27 -4.41 -5.39
C GLN A 60 -21.66 -3.35 -6.41
N LEU A 61 -20.67 -2.66 -6.99
CA LEU A 61 -20.90 -1.59 -7.97
C LEU A 61 -20.95 -2.07 -9.42
N LYS A 62 -20.69 -3.36 -9.68
CA LYS A 62 -20.73 -3.97 -11.02
C LYS A 62 -19.89 -3.23 -12.06
N LEU A 63 -18.74 -2.69 -11.64
CA LEU A 63 -17.78 -2.06 -12.54
C LEU A 63 -17.24 -3.10 -13.52
N ASP A 64 -17.15 -2.72 -14.80
CA ASP A 64 -16.49 -3.55 -15.81
C ASP A 64 -15.04 -3.87 -15.36
N PRO A 65 -14.67 -5.16 -15.26
CA PRO A 65 -13.32 -5.57 -14.87
C PRO A 65 -12.21 -4.85 -15.65
N VAL A 66 -12.40 -4.51 -16.94
CA VAL A 66 -11.37 -3.82 -17.73
C VAL A 66 -11.03 -2.43 -17.17
N ARG A 67 -11.94 -1.84 -16.37
CA ARG A 67 -11.78 -0.52 -15.76
C ARG A 67 -11.13 -0.56 -14.38
N LEU A 68 -10.82 -1.74 -13.83
CA LEU A 68 -10.09 -1.87 -12.57
C LEU A 68 -8.72 -2.52 -12.83
N THR A 69 -7.66 -1.76 -12.58
CA THR A 69 -6.27 -2.22 -12.70
C THR A 69 -5.46 -1.77 -11.49
N GLY A 70 -4.31 -2.39 -11.24
CA GLY A 70 -3.53 -2.00 -10.08
C GLY A 70 -2.34 -2.88 -9.75
N ILE A 71 -1.67 -2.50 -8.67
CA ILE A 71 -0.63 -3.28 -8.03
C ILE A 71 -0.71 -3.12 -6.51
N ALA A 72 -0.61 -4.23 -5.79
CA ALA A 72 -0.48 -4.28 -4.34
C ALA A 72 0.90 -4.81 -3.95
N THR A 73 1.63 -4.11 -3.08
CA THR A 73 2.87 -4.63 -2.49
C THR A 73 2.68 -4.92 -1.00
N THR A 74 2.70 -6.19 -0.62
CA THR A 74 2.51 -6.68 0.76
C THR A 74 3.77 -7.35 1.29
N ARG A 75 3.76 -7.80 2.56
CA ARG A 75 4.87 -8.59 3.12
C ARG A 75 4.82 -10.04 2.66
N HIS A 76 5.97 -10.71 2.60
CA HIS A 76 6.05 -12.16 2.34
C HIS A 76 5.08 -13.00 3.21
N GLY A 77 4.40 -13.96 2.59
CA GLY A 77 3.39 -14.82 3.21
C GLY A 77 2.07 -14.12 3.56
N HIS A 78 1.82 -12.93 3.02
CA HIS A 78 0.59 -12.13 3.24
C HIS A 78 -0.12 -11.77 1.94
N GLY A 79 0.24 -12.43 0.85
CA GLY A 79 -0.53 -12.46 -0.37
C GLY A 79 -1.94 -12.97 -0.11
N VAL A 80 -2.88 -12.40 -0.83
CA VAL A 80 -4.27 -12.82 -0.88
C VAL A 80 -4.63 -12.95 -2.35
N PRO A 81 -5.38 -13.98 -2.78
CA PRO A 81 -5.87 -14.06 -4.15
C PRO A 81 -6.68 -12.82 -4.52
N THR A 82 -6.37 -12.26 -5.68
CA THR A 82 -7.05 -11.12 -6.31
C THR A 82 -7.39 -11.49 -7.75
N ARG A 83 -8.31 -10.74 -8.35
CA ARG A 83 -8.84 -11.00 -9.70
C ARG A 83 -8.12 -10.20 -10.77
N ASN A 84 -8.02 -8.89 -10.56
CA ASN A 84 -7.53 -7.93 -11.55
C ASN A 84 -6.23 -7.26 -11.12
N ILE A 85 -6.04 -7.09 -9.81
CA ILE A 85 -4.92 -6.33 -9.27
C ILE A 85 -3.79 -7.27 -8.89
N ARG A 86 -2.61 -7.08 -9.48
CA ARG A 86 -1.43 -7.93 -9.20
C ARG A 86 -0.93 -7.72 -7.78
N VAL A 87 -0.71 -8.81 -7.03
CA VAL A 87 -0.07 -8.79 -5.71
C VAL A 87 1.42 -9.14 -5.84
N VAL A 88 2.27 -8.30 -5.23
CA VAL A 88 3.71 -8.49 -5.10
C VAL A 88 4.02 -8.65 -3.62
N GLU A 89 4.63 -9.76 -3.24
CA GLU A 89 5.15 -9.96 -1.89
C GLU A 89 6.60 -9.46 -1.80
N ALA A 90 6.91 -8.68 -0.76
CA ALA A 90 8.18 -8.02 -0.59
C ALA A 90 8.66 -8.00 0.86
N GLY A 91 9.95 -7.70 1.04
CA GLY A 91 10.65 -7.72 2.30
C GLY A 91 10.12 -6.69 3.31
N HIS A 92 9.86 -7.16 4.53
CA HIS A 92 9.54 -6.33 5.69
C HIS A 92 10.00 -7.06 6.97
N PRO A 93 10.69 -6.40 7.94
CA PRO A 93 10.99 -4.97 7.98
C PRO A 93 12.21 -4.57 7.13
N VAL A 94 12.97 -5.56 6.62
CA VAL A 94 14.14 -5.32 5.78
C VAL A 94 13.72 -5.30 4.31
N PRO A 95 13.93 -4.18 3.58
CA PRO A 95 13.70 -4.05 2.14
C PRO A 95 14.39 -5.13 1.30
N ASP A 96 13.79 -5.56 0.18
CA ASP A 96 14.39 -6.47 -0.81
C ASP A 96 14.12 -6.03 -2.26
N GLU A 97 14.57 -6.84 -3.24
CA GLU A 97 14.41 -6.56 -4.67
C GLU A 97 12.95 -6.57 -5.14
N ALA A 98 12.10 -7.40 -4.54
CA ALA A 98 10.69 -7.42 -4.87
C ALA A 98 10.02 -6.08 -4.54
N GLY A 99 10.39 -5.45 -3.42
CA GLY A 99 9.92 -4.11 -3.08
C GLY A 99 10.48 -2.99 -3.98
N LEU A 100 11.67 -3.18 -4.57
CA LEU A 100 12.18 -2.28 -5.61
C LEU A 100 11.30 -2.37 -6.86
N LYS A 101 11.12 -3.59 -7.36
CA LYS A 101 10.34 -3.85 -8.57
C LYS A 101 8.88 -3.42 -8.41
N GLY A 102 8.27 -3.73 -7.27
CA GLY A 102 6.91 -3.30 -6.94
C GLY A 102 6.77 -1.77 -6.94
N ALA A 103 7.76 -1.04 -6.41
CA ALA A 103 7.73 0.43 -6.41
C ALA A 103 7.94 1.03 -7.81
N GLU A 104 8.82 0.47 -8.64
CA GLU A 104 8.99 0.90 -10.03
C GLU A 104 7.70 0.70 -10.83
N ASP A 105 7.11 -0.49 -10.74
CA ASP A 105 5.88 -0.82 -11.47
C ASP A 105 4.70 0.05 -10.99
N THR A 106 4.64 0.37 -9.68
CA THR A 106 3.67 1.32 -9.11
C THR A 106 3.82 2.71 -9.70
N LEU A 107 5.05 3.25 -9.77
CA LEU A 107 5.31 4.58 -10.34
C LEU A 107 5.00 4.62 -11.83
N ALA A 108 5.37 3.58 -12.57
CA ALA A 108 5.09 3.46 -13.99
C ALA A 108 3.57 3.43 -14.24
N LEU A 109 2.82 2.64 -13.48
CA LEU A 109 1.37 2.57 -13.60
C LEU A 109 0.69 3.91 -13.25
N ALA A 110 1.13 4.56 -12.16
CA ALA A 110 0.63 5.88 -11.78
C ALA A 110 0.80 6.91 -12.91
N ALA A 111 1.93 6.88 -13.62
CA ALA A 111 2.23 7.81 -14.71
C ALA A 111 1.35 7.61 -15.96
N THR A 112 0.63 6.49 -16.06
CA THR A 112 -0.33 6.23 -17.16
C THR A 112 -1.72 6.81 -16.94
N ALA A 113 -1.97 7.41 -15.76
CA ALA A 113 -3.27 8.00 -15.46
C ALA A 113 -3.62 9.16 -16.40
N THR A 114 -4.91 9.31 -16.69
CA THR A 114 -5.50 10.42 -17.44
C THR A 114 -6.52 11.16 -16.58
N ALA A 115 -7.03 12.31 -17.04
CA ALA A 115 -7.98 13.14 -16.29
C ALA A 115 -9.35 12.51 -16.07
N ASP A 116 -9.62 11.37 -16.70
CA ASP A 116 -10.83 10.58 -16.49
C ASP A 116 -10.60 9.42 -15.52
N ASP A 117 -9.35 9.12 -15.15
CA ASP A 117 -9.00 8.02 -14.26
C ASP A 117 -9.03 8.44 -12.78
N LEU A 118 -9.19 7.48 -11.89
CA LEU A 118 -9.01 7.64 -10.45
C LEU A 118 -7.74 6.91 -10.01
N LEU A 119 -6.82 7.63 -9.37
CA LEU A 119 -5.68 7.03 -8.69
C LEU A 119 -6.04 6.69 -7.23
N LEU A 120 -6.47 5.45 -6.98
CA LEU A 120 -6.84 4.98 -5.65
C LEU A 120 -5.61 4.44 -4.92
N VAL A 121 -5.14 5.14 -3.88
CA VAL A 121 -3.94 4.74 -3.13
C VAL A 121 -4.31 4.17 -1.75
N LEU A 122 -4.09 2.87 -1.54
CA LEU A 122 -4.43 2.15 -0.29
C LEU A 122 -3.16 1.87 0.53
N ILE A 123 -3.02 2.52 1.67
CA ILE A 123 -1.78 2.46 2.48
C ILE A 123 -2.06 1.86 3.86
N THR A 124 -1.27 0.86 4.23
CA THR A 124 -1.23 0.31 5.60
C THR A 124 0.17 0.40 6.20
N GLY A 125 0.28 0.08 7.49
CA GLY A 125 1.57 -0.02 8.17
C GLY A 125 2.52 -0.98 7.43
N GLY A 126 3.77 -0.55 7.24
CA GLY A 126 4.80 -1.31 6.51
C GLY A 126 5.06 -0.84 5.06
N GLY A 127 4.22 0.02 4.48
CA GLY A 127 4.39 0.50 3.11
C GLY A 127 5.73 1.20 2.85
N SER A 128 6.34 1.77 3.90
CA SER A 128 7.67 2.35 3.86
C SER A 128 8.78 1.38 3.45
N ALA A 129 8.67 0.11 3.88
CA ALA A 129 9.61 -0.97 3.57
C ALA A 129 9.24 -1.68 2.26
N ASN A 130 7.95 -1.78 1.93
CA ASN A 130 7.49 -2.40 0.69
C ASN A 130 7.76 -1.54 -0.56
N TRP A 131 7.56 -0.22 -0.51
CA TRP A 131 7.81 0.65 -1.66
C TRP A 131 9.18 1.32 -1.61
N ILE A 132 10.14 0.68 -2.27
CA ILE A 132 11.53 1.13 -2.32
C ILE A 132 11.80 1.72 -3.70
N ALA A 133 11.86 3.04 -3.81
CA ALA A 133 12.30 3.70 -5.04
C ALA A 133 13.41 4.69 -4.69
N PRO A 134 14.70 4.31 -4.74
CA PRO A 134 15.83 5.24 -4.56
C PRO A 134 15.83 6.33 -5.65
N VAL A 135 16.37 7.50 -5.35
CA VAL A 135 16.63 8.54 -6.35
C VAL A 135 17.82 8.16 -7.24
N ALA A 136 17.94 8.79 -8.40
CA ALA A 136 19.10 8.60 -9.27
C ALA A 136 20.41 8.89 -8.50
N GLY A 137 21.44 8.09 -8.75
CA GLY A 137 22.73 8.19 -8.06
C GLY A 137 22.80 7.52 -6.68
N ILE A 138 21.69 6.98 -6.16
CA ILE A 138 21.68 6.22 -4.89
C ILE A 138 21.33 4.76 -5.15
N THR A 139 22.24 3.86 -4.81
CA THR A 139 22.02 2.42 -4.94
C THR A 139 21.07 1.91 -3.86
N PHE A 140 20.48 0.74 -4.10
CA PHE A 140 19.64 0.07 -3.11
C PHE A 140 20.40 -0.21 -1.80
N GLN A 141 21.64 -0.70 -1.90
CA GLN A 141 22.49 -0.98 -0.75
C GLN A 141 22.80 0.29 0.06
N GLN A 142 23.15 1.39 -0.62
CA GLN A 142 23.38 2.68 0.05
C GLN A 142 22.13 3.15 0.81
N LYS A 143 20.94 3.01 0.22
CA LYS A 143 19.68 3.37 0.86
C LYS A 143 19.39 2.52 2.11
N GLN A 144 19.68 1.22 2.06
CA GLN A 144 19.58 0.33 3.22
C GLN A 144 20.57 0.72 4.33
N GLN A 145 21.84 0.94 3.98
CA GLN A 145 22.89 1.34 4.92
C GLN A 145 22.55 2.65 5.62
N LEU A 146 22.12 3.67 4.86
CA LEU A 146 21.68 4.94 5.42
C LEU A 146 20.49 4.77 6.38
N THR A 147 19.49 3.97 6.01
CA THR A 147 18.34 3.72 6.88
C THR A 147 18.77 3.06 8.20
N ARG A 148 19.70 2.10 8.15
CA ARG A 148 20.27 1.48 9.35
C ARG A 148 21.09 2.47 10.18
N ALA A 149 21.86 3.35 9.55
CA ALA A 149 22.63 4.37 10.24
C ALA A 149 21.72 5.37 10.96
N LEU A 150 20.68 5.87 10.30
CA LEU A 150 19.67 6.77 10.87
C LEU A 150 18.92 6.15 12.06
N LEU A 151 18.55 4.87 11.96
CA LEU A 151 17.89 4.18 13.09
C LEU A 151 18.82 4.00 14.30
N ARG A 152 20.15 3.93 14.08
CA ARG A 152 21.14 3.78 15.15
C ARG A 152 21.61 5.12 15.73
N SER A 153 21.33 6.24 15.08
CA SER A 153 21.82 7.56 15.50
C SER A 153 21.00 8.17 16.64
N GLY A 154 19.88 7.56 17.04
CA GLY A 154 18.96 8.13 18.02
C GLY A 154 18.13 9.31 17.48
N ALA A 155 18.14 9.54 16.16
CA ALA A 155 17.32 10.55 15.51
C ALA A 155 15.83 10.23 15.68
N ASP A 156 15.01 11.27 15.80
CA ASP A 156 13.57 11.09 15.90
C ASP A 156 12.95 10.62 14.57
N ILE A 157 11.77 10.02 14.64
CA ILE A 157 11.12 9.44 13.45
C ILE A 157 10.80 10.50 12.37
N GLY A 158 10.57 11.75 12.76
CA GLY A 158 10.36 12.88 11.87
C GLY A 158 11.63 13.25 11.10
N GLU A 159 12.78 13.32 11.77
CA GLU A 159 14.11 13.53 11.17
C GLU A 159 14.45 12.41 10.19
N ILE A 160 14.31 11.15 10.64
CA ILE A 160 14.57 9.96 9.81
C ILE A 160 13.69 9.99 8.56
N ASN A 161 12.40 10.29 8.70
CA ASN A 161 11.49 10.38 7.57
C ASN A 161 11.80 11.58 6.67
N THR A 162 12.33 12.68 7.23
CA THR A 162 12.78 13.84 6.47
C THR A 162 13.95 13.50 5.56
N VAL A 163 14.95 12.75 6.02
CA VAL A 163 16.02 12.28 5.13
C VAL A 163 15.48 11.26 4.13
N ARG A 164 14.73 10.25 4.59
CA ARG A 164 14.23 9.16 3.73
C ARG A 164 13.32 9.64 2.61
N LYS A 165 12.51 10.69 2.82
CA LYS A 165 11.67 11.26 1.75
C LYS A 165 12.53 11.92 0.68
N HIS A 166 13.62 12.62 1.00
CA HIS A 166 14.47 13.27 0.00
C HIS A 166 15.23 12.28 -0.89
N LEU A 167 15.48 11.08 -0.37
CA LEU A 167 16.20 10.01 -1.07
C LEU A 167 15.26 8.98 -1.70
N SER A 168 14.02 9.38 -2.00
CA SER A 168 13.05 8.49 -2.61
C SER A 168 12.31 9.13 -3.77
N ARG A 169 12.10 8.37 -4.85
CA ARG A 169 11.25 8.77 -5.98
C ARG A 169 9.75 8.64 -5.71
N ILE A 170 9.32 7.82 -4.74
CA ILE A 170 7.89 7.56 -4.46
C ILE A 170 7.37 8.29 -3.21
N LYS A 171 8.20 8.46 -2.17
CA LYS A 171 7.80 9.06 -0.89
C LYS A 171 7.71 10.58 -0.98
N GLY A 172 7.05 11.22 0.00
CA GLY A 172 6.98 12.68 0.13
C GLY A 172 6.18 13.33 -0.99
N GLY A 173 4.98 12.84 -1.27
CA GLY A 173 4.08 13.38 -2.31
C GLY A 173 4.47 13.03 -3.75
N ARG A 174 5.59 12.35 -3.98
CA ARG A 174 6.07 12.08 -5.34
C ARG A 174 5.28 11.02 -6.09
N LEU A 175 4.61 10.09 -5.40
CA LEU A 175 3.62 9.20 -6.03
C LEU A 175 2.44 10.01 -6.60
N ALA A 176 1.88 10.94 -5.82
CA ALA A 176 0.82 11.83 -6.28
C ALA A 176 1.28 12.67 -7.48
N ARG A 177 2.52 13.18 -7.45
CA ARG A 177 3.12 13.88 -8.60
C ARG A 177 3.27 12.98 -9.83
N ALA A 178 3.59 11.70 -9.67
CA ALA A 178 3.70 10.77 -10.78
C ALA A 178 2.35 10.57 -11.49
N GLY A 179 1.25 10.49 -10.73
CA GLY A 179 -0.11 10.37 -11.25
C GLY A 179 -0.90 11.68 -11.30
N HIS A 180 -0.23 12.85 -11.42
CA HIS A 180 -0.87 14.18 -11.39
C HIS A 180 -1.91 14.43 -12.50
N LYS A 181 -2.02 13.53 -13.47
CA LYS A 181 -2.98 13.61 -14.57
C LYS A 181 -4.34 13.03 -14.21
N ALA A 182 -4.42 12.20 -13.16
CA ALA A 182 -5.68 11.69 -12.60
C ALA A 182 -6.52 12.83 -12.01
#